data_AF-A0A2C9LD86-F1
#
_entry.id   AF-A0A2C9LD86-F1
#
_cell.length_a   1.000
_cell.length_b   1.000
_cell.length_c   1.000
_cell.angle_alpha   90.00
_cell.angle_beta   90.00
_cell.angle_gamma   90.00
#
_symmetry.space_group_name_H-M   'P 1'
#
loop_
_entity.id
_entity.type
_entity.pdbx_description
1 polymer ?
#
loop_
_entity_poly.entity_id
_entity_poly.type
_entity_poly.pdbx_seq_one_letter_code
_entity_poly.pdbx_strand_id
1 'polypeptide(L)'
;MTSPQRPEFWPNTNMPYFLYNMRGSKHLRTGSGMVQNVIKITDSCPCHKCKQSDKPSDHYWNILVHTAANLVFDDIEASHTTCRLFYDTENSPDMVLRVEQNIDFKKYITNDCSSFYFVTCDKQLVDRLVNICEQYRSLSASIYTKYKDTRDLDRFMFIVSHPHGCSKQVSFGQWKDKYVKGFFNNVFTYLTCTCDGSSGAPVYILGHVMSYHSGSLKYGLSYSIYG
;
A
#
# COMPACT_ATOMS: atom_id res chain seq x y z
N MET A 1 1.58 -6.74 15.60
CA MET A 1 2.82 -7.33 16.15
C MET A 1 3.94 -7.07 15.16
N THR A 2 5.17 -6.87 15.62
CA THR A 2 6.36 -6.83 14.76
C THR A 2 6.94 -8.23 14.70
N SER A 3 7.09 -8.78 13.49
CA SER A 3 7.49 -10.17 13.31
C SER A 3 8.88 -10.45 13.89
N PRO A 4 9.10 -11.58 14.57
CA PRO A 4 10.44 -12.01 14.99
C PRO A 4 11.35 -12.36 13.80
N GLN A 5 10.81 -12.47 12.59
CA GLN A 5 11.54 -12.84 11.38
C GLN A 5 12.06 -11.64 10.58
N ARG A 6 11.84 -10.40 11.03
CA ARG A 6 12.45 -9.24 10.36
C ARG A 6 13.97 -9.41 10.29
N PRO A 7 14.61 -9.16 9.13
CA PRO A 7 16.04 -9.28 8.98
C PRO A 7 16.74 -8.15 9.74
N GLU A 8 18.02 -8.34 10.03
CA GLU A 8 18.84 -7.31 10.67
C GLU A 8 19.15 -6.15 9.73
N PHE A 9 19.42 -6.44 8.47
CA PHE A 9 19.82 -5.47 7.47
C PHE A 9 18.94 -5.54 6.23
N TRP A 10 18.87 -4.42 5.48
CA TRP A 10 18.35 -4.44 4.12
C TRP A 10 19.22 -5.36 3.23
N PRO A 11 18.61 -6.08 2.27
CA PRO A 11 19.33 -7.02 1.41
C PRO A 11 20.56 -6.37 0.75
N ASN A 12 21.71 -7.05 0.84
CA ASN A 12 22.97 -6.59 0.25
C ASN A 12 23.47 -5.23 0.77
N THR A 13 23.12 -4.86 2.00
CA THR A 13 23.62 -3.64 2.66
C THR A 13 23.97 -3.91 4.12
N ASN A 14 24.66 -2.96 4.76
CA ASN A 14 24.82 -2.92 6.22
C ASN A 14 23.83 -1.94 6.89
N MET A 15 22.79 -1.51 6.16
CA MET A 15 21.79 -0.59 6.69
C MET A 15 20.77 -1.37 7.51
N PRO A 16 20.54 -1.03 8.80
CA PRO A 16 19.56 -1.74 9.63
C PRO A 16 18.18 -1.74 8.99
N TYR A 17 17.51 -2.89 9.03
CA TYR A 17 16.14 -3.00 8.55
C TYR A 17 15.19 -2.28 9.50
N PHE A 18 14.16 -1.65 8.93
CA PHE A 18 13.20 -0.87 9.71
C PHE A 18 12.55 -1.76 10.78
N LEU A 19 12.55 -1.29 12.02
CA LEU A 19 11.97 -1.95 13.21
C LEU A 19 12.60 -3.32 13.58
N TYR A 20 13.80 -3.63 13.09
CA TYR A 20 14.54 -4.82 13.53
C TYR A 20 14.70 -4.92 15.06
N ASN A 21 15.03 -3.80 15.71
CA ASN A 21 15.18 -3.78 17.17
C ASN A 21 13.84 -3.91 17.93
N MET A 22 12.71 -3.90 17.21
CA MET A 22 11.37 -4.05 17.78
C MET A 22 10.75 -5.42 17.48
N ARG A 23 11.54 -6.42 17.05
CA ARG A 23 11.05 -7.79 16.82
C ARG A 23 10.32 -8.35 18.05
N GLY A 24 9.18 -9.01 17.83
CA GLY A 24 8.31 -9.56 18.89
C GLY A 24 7.44 -8.51 19.60
N SER A 25 7.67 -7.22 19.36
CA SER A 25 6.89 -6.14 19.95
C SER A 25 5.42 -6.15 19.53
N LYS A 26 4.54 -5.70 20.42
CA LYS A 26 3.11 -5.49 20.16
C LYS A 26 2.74 -4.02 19.91
N HIS A 27 3.72 -3.13 19.74
CA HIS A 27 3.45 -1.72 19.48
C HIS A 27 2.61 -1.55 18.21
N LEU A 28 1.57 -0.71 18.31
CA LEU A 28 0.73 -0.36 17.18
C LEU A 28 1.55 0.47 16.19
N ARG A 29 1.37 0.15 14.91
CA ARG A 29 1.99 0.84 13.79
C ARG A 29 0.93 1.10 12.75
N THR A 30 1.05 2.22 12.08
CA THR A 30 0.11 2.69 11.08
C THR A 30 0.89 3.16 9.87
N GLY A 31 0.31 2.99 8.70
CA GLY A 31 0.86 3.50 7.47
C GLY A 31 -0.21 3.54 6.40
N SER A 32 0.21 3.66 5.16
CA SER A 32 -0.68 3.76 4.01
C SER A 32 -0.63 2.50 3.15
N GLY A 33 -1.63 2.32 2.32
CA GLY A 33 -1.68 1.25 1.33
C GLY A 33 -2.72 1.58 0.27
N MET A 34 -2.78 0.75 -0.77
CA MET A 34 -3.70 0.96 -1.86
C MET A 34 -4.36 -0.34 -2.29
N VAL A 35 -5.68 -0.31 -2.42
CA VAL A 35 -6.44 -1.38 -3.08
C VAL A 35 -6.10 -1.39 -4.57
N GLN A 36 -5.48 -2.47 -5.04
CA GLN A 36 -5.06 -2.63 -6.44
C GLN A 36 -6.11 -3.32 -7.29
N ASN A 37 -6.78 -4.31 -6.71
CA ASN A 37 -7.72 -5.14 -7.43
C ASN A 37 -8.74 -5.80 -6.51
N VAL A 38 -9.87 -6.20 -7.08
CA VAL A 38 -10.89 -7.00 -6.42
C VAL A 38 -11.22 -8.18 -7.31
N ILE A 39 -11.08 -9.39 -6.77
CA ILE A 39 -11.23 -10.64 -7.53
C ILE A 39 -12.40 -11.42 -6.93
N LYS A 40 -13.41 -11.74 -7.76
CA LYS A 40 -14.52 -12.59 -7.33
C LYS A 40 -14.08 -14.06 -7.33
N ILE A 41 -14.43 -14.76 -6.27
CA ILE A 41 -14.24 -16.21 -6.11
C ILE A 41 -15.62 -16.85 -5.93
N THR A 42 -15.86 -17.93 -6.67
CA THR A 42 -17.09 -18.74 -6.56
C THR A 42 -16.77 -19.97 -5.72
N ASP A 43 -16.82 -19.80 -4.41
CA ASP A 43 -16.62 -20.83 -3.39
C ASP A 43 -17.23 -20.33 -2.07
N SER A 44 -17.39 -21.22 -1.08
CA SER A 44 -17.89 -20.89 0.25
C SER A 44 -17.04 -19.79 0.90
N CYS A 45 -17.69 -18.70 1.30
CA CYS A 45 -17.00 -17.53 1.82
C CYS A 45 -16.29 -17.82 3.15
N PRO A 46 -14.96 -17.61 3.24
CA PRO A 46 -14.22 -17.90 4.46
C PRO A 46 -14.26 -16.75 5.48
N CYS A 47 -15.03 -15.68 5.24
CA CYS A 47 -15.10 -14.56 6.17
C CYS A 47 -15.75 -14.97 7.50
N HIS A 48 -15.39 -14.30 8.59
CA HIS A 48 -15.89 -14.61 9.92
C HIS A 48 -17.43 -14.68 10.01
N LYS A 49 -18.13 -13.73 9.35
CA LYS A 49 -19.60 -13.69 9.31
C LYS A 49 -20.20 -14.93 8.64
N CYS A 50 -19.61 -15.39 7.53
CA CYS A 50 -20.11 -16.57 6.82
C CYS A 50 -19.77 -17.86 7.57
N LYS A 51 -18.59 -17.95 8.21
CA LYS A 51 -18.22 -19.11 9.06
C LYS A 51 -19.18 -19.35 10.23
N GLN A 52 -19.85 -18.30 10.71
CA GLN A 52 -20.82 -18.38 11.81
C GLN A 52 -22.28 -18.43 11.34
N SER A 53 -22.53 -18.32 10.04
CA SER A 53 -23.88 -18.28 9.47
C SER A 53 -24.33 -19.67 9.04
N ASP A 54 -25.59 -20.02 9.29
CA ASP A 54 -26.23 -21.23 8.73
C ASP A 54 -26.43 -21.12 7.20
N LYS A 55 -26.27 -19.92 6.66
CA LYS A 55 -26.34 -19.61 5.23
C LYS A 55 -25.07 -18.84 4.83
N PRO A 56 -23.92 -19.52 4.70
CA PRO A 56 -22.72 -18.89 4.19
C PRO A 56 -22.94 -18.45 2.74
N SER A 57 -22.28 -17.37 2.33
CA SER A 57 -22.29 -16.99 0.93
C SER A 57 -21.51 -18.00 0.10
N ASP A 58 -22.04 -18.35 -1.07
CA ASP A 58 -21.43 -19.24 -2.08
C ASP A 58 -20.42 -18.52 -2.99
N HIS A 59 -20.13 -17.26 -2.67
CA HIS A 59 -19.11 -16.47 -3.32
C HIS A 59 -18.50 -15.46 -2.36
N TYR A 60 -17.32 -14.98 -2.70
CA TYR A 60 -16.66 -13.91 -1.96
C TYR A 60 -15.72 -13.15 -2.87
N TRP A 61 -15.10 -12.10 -2.33
CA TRP A 61 -14.13 -11.29 -3.03
C TRP A 61 -12.84 -11.16 -2.25
N ASN A 62 -11.75 -11.32 -2.99
CA ASN A 62 -10.39 -11.05 -2.56
C ASN A 62 -10.03 -9.62 -2.96
N ILE A 63 -9.79 -8.76 -1.96
CA ILE A 63 -9.37 -7.38 -2.13
C ILE A 63 -7.84 -7.34 -1.98
N LEU A 64 -7.13 -7.18 -3.10
CA LEU A 64 -5.67 -7.07 -3.11
C LEU A 64 -5.25 -5.68 -2.63
N VAL A 65 -4.46 -5.64 -1.57
CA VAL A 65 -3.85 -4.41 -1.04
C VAL A 65 -2.34 -4.47 -1.21
N HIS A 66 -1.77 -3.39 -1.71
CA HIS A 66 -0.32 -3.15 -1.73
C HIS A 66 0.06 -2.16 -0.64
N THR A 67 1.20 -2.38 0.02
CA THR A 67 1.81 -1.47 0.99
C THR A 67 3.32 -1.72 1.04
N ALA A 68 4.05 -0.96 1.87
CA ALA A 68 5.48 -1.15 2.06
C ALA A 68 5.80 -2.41 2.89
N ALA A 69 6.85 -3.15 2.51
CA ALA A 69 7.29 -4.33 3.28
C ALA A 69 7.87 -3.93 4.65
N ASN A 70 8.40 -2.73 4.76
CA ASN A 70 8.84 -2.16 6.03
C ASN A 70 7.65 -1.93 6.97
N LEU A 71 6.43 -1.75 6.46
CA LEU A 71 5.21 -1.62 7.24
C LEU A 71 4.67 -3.01 7.61
N VAL A 72 4.42 -3.86 6.62
CA VAL A 72 3.94 -5.24 6.80
C VAL A 72 4.96 -6.21 6.18
N PHE A 73 5.74 -6.86 7.03
CA PHE A 73 6.92 -7.60 6.57
C PHE A 73 6.63 -9.02 6.07
N ASP A 74 5.77 -9.76 6.76
CA ASP A 74 5.47 -11.17 6.47
C ASP A 74 4.01 -11.51 6.81
N ASP A 75 3.67 -12.78 6.66
CA ASP A 75 2.35 -13.35 6.98
C ASP A 75 1.99 -13.24 8.48
N ILE A 76 2.99 -13.29 9.37
CA ILE A 76 2.80 -13.03 10.80
C ILE A 76 2.31 -11.59 11.02
N GLU A 77 2.94 -10.59 10.39
CA GLU A 77 2.46 -9.20 10.51
C GLU A 77 1.13 -8.99 9.79
N ALA A 78 0.95 -9.58 8.61
CA ALA A 78 -0.26 -9.47 7.82
C ALA A 78 -1.49 -10.02 8.57
N SER A 79 -1.35 -11.15 9.26
CA SER A 79 -2.43 -11.74 10.08
C SER A 79 -2.88 -10.89 11.27
N HIS A 80 -2.06 -9.93 11.67
CA HIS A 80 -2.37 -8.97 12.72
C HIS A 80 -2.69 -7.57 12.17
N THR A 81 -2.84 -7.43 10.85
CA THR A 81 -3.09 -6.16 10.18
C THR A 81 -4.58 -5.97 9.93
N THR A 82 -5.03 -4.71 10.05
CA THR A 82 -6.36 -4.27 9.64
C THR A 82 -6.23 -3.14 8.64
N CYS A 83 -7.15 -3.05 7.68
CA CYS A 83 -7.17 -1.97 6.70
C CYS A 83 -8.44 -1.13 6.88
N ARG A 84 -8.29 0.18 7.11
CA ARG A 84 -9.41 1.11 7.21
C ARG A 84 -9.63 1.76 5.84
N LEU A 85 -10.78 1.49 5.23
CA LEU A 85 -11.16 2.04 3.92
C LEU A 85 -11.89 3.36 4.08
N PHE A 86 -11.80 4.21 3.05
CA PHE A 86 -12.57 5.46 2.91
C PHE A 86 -12.40 6.47 4.07
N TYR A 87 -11.25 6.48 4.73
CA TYR A 87 -10.99 7.36 5.87
C TYR A 87 -10.49 8.74 5.44
N ASP A 88 -11.38 9.50 4.83
CA ASP A 88 -11.05 10.77 4.17
C ASP A 88 -10.98 11.93 5.16
N THR A 89 -11.79 11.86 6.21
CA THR A 89 -11.90 12.86 7.27
C THR A 89 -12.13 12.15 8.61
N GLU A 90 -11.93 12.86 9.73
CA GLU A 90 -12.20 12.34 11.08
C GLU A 90 -13.64 11.83 11.28
N ASN A 91 -14.60 12.36 10.52
CA ASN A 91 -16.00 11.97 10.55
C ASN A 91 -16.36 10.84 9.57
N SER A 92 -15.38 10.25 8.88
CA SER A 92 -15.65 9.18 7.92
C SER A 92 -16.11 7.90 8.63
N PRO A 93 -17.01 7.12 8.01
CA PRO A 93 -17.47 5.85 8.56
C PRO A 93 -16.29 4.93 8.89
N ASP A 94 -16.40 4.20 10.01
CA ASP A 94 -15.38 3.22 10.36
C ASP A 94 -15.59 1.94 9.53
N MET A 95 -14.81 1.82 8.46
CA MET A 95 -14.89 0.67 7.55
C MET A 95 -13.59 -0.12 7.58
N VAL A 96 -13.55 -1.12 8.45
CA VAL A 96 -12.34 -1.90 8.72
C VAL A 96 -12.44 -3.29 8.10
N LEU A 97 -11.48 -3.61 7.23
CA LEU A 97 -11.20 -4.95 6.77
C LEU A 97 -10.22 -5.65 7.69
N ARG A 98 -10.47 -6.92 7.94
CA ARG A 98 -9.60 -7.81 8.72
C ARG A 98 -9.12 -8.95 7.83
N VAL A 99 -7.88 -9.35 8.04
CA VAL A 99 -7.32 -10.48 7.30
C VAL A 99 -7.90 -11.78 7.88
N GLU A 100 -8.29 -12.70 6.99
CA GLU A 100 -8.75 -14.05 7.36
C GLU A 100 -7.56 -15.02 7.45
N GLN A 101 -7.78 -16.21 8.01
CA GLN A 101 -6.76 -17.26 8.08
C GLN A 101 -6.27 -17.70 6.67
N ASN A 102 -5.04 -18.19 6.58
CA ASN A 102 -4.37 -18.65 5.33
C ASN A 102 -4.15 -17.53 4.30
N ILE A 103 -3.32 -16.57 4.65
CA ILE A 103 -3.05 -15.36 3.86
C ILE A 103 -2.16 -15.71 2.68
N ASP A 104 -2.62 -15.47 1.46
CA ASP A 104 -1.70 -15.33 0.32
C ASP A 104 -0.97 -13.98 0.46
N PHE A 105 0.17 -14.03 1.15
CA PHE A 105 1.05 -12.90 1.37
C PHE A 105 2.29 -13.01 0.48
N LYS A 106 2.62 -11.91 -0.20
CA LYS A 106 3.81 -11.79 -1.04
C LYS A 106 4.62 -10.58 -0.57
N LYS A 107 5.94 -10.76 -0.48
CA LYS A 107 6.89 -9.68 -0.22
C LYS A 107 8.01 -9.66 -1.25
N TYR A 108 8.41 -8.45 -1.59
CA TYR A 108 9.58 -8.15 -2.41
C TYR A 108 10.44 -7.16 -1.63
N ILE A 109 11.25 -7.69 -0.70
CA ILE A 109 12.05 -6.88 0.23
C ILE A 109 13.01 -5.92 -0.48
N THR A 110 13.56 -6.30 -1.64
CA THR A 110 14.45 -5.47 -2.46
C THR A 110 13.75 -4.23 -3.01
N ASN A 111 12.43 -4.31 -3.18
CA ASN A 111 11.58 -3.23 -3.65
C ASN A 111 10.73 -2.66 -2.52
N ASP A 112 11.02 -3.01 -1.25
CA ASP A 112 10.24 -2.63 -0.07
C ASP A 112 8.72 -2.69 -0.28
N CYS A 113 8.24 -3.73 -0.96
CA CYS A 113 6.83 -3.89 -1.33
C CYS A 113 6.27 -5.18 -0.73
N SER A 114 5.04 -5.10 -0.23
CA SER A 114 4.26 -6.25 0.22
C SER A 114 2.84 -6.17 -0.32
N SER A 115 2.24 -7.33 -0.53
CA SER A 115 0.88 -7.44 -1.02
C SER A 115 0.18 -8.63 -0.38
N PHE A 116 -1.09 -8.46 -0.03
CA PHE A 116 -1.92 -9.52 0.54
C PHE A 116 -3.40 -9.22 0.33
N TYR A 117 -4.24 -10.23 0.53
CA TYR A 117 -5.66 -10.15 0.30
C TYR A 117 -6.45 -9.97 1.60
N PHE A 118 -7.47 -9.14 1.53
CA PHE A 118 -8.60 -9.14 2.47
C PHE A 118 -9.79 -9.86 1.82
N VAL A 119 -10.61 -10.52 2.64
CA VAL A 119 -11.80 -11.26 2.19
C VAL A 119 -13.06 -10.50 2.60
N THR A 120 -14.04 -10.43 1.71
CA THR A 120 -15.39 -10.00 2.06
C THR A 120 -16.44 -10.69 1.18
N CYS A 121 -17.66 -10.85 1.69
CA CYS A 121 -18.86 -11.19 0.91
C CYS A 121 -19.83 -10.00 0.79
N ASP A 122 -19.41 -8.80 1.20
CA ASP A 122 -20.21 -7.58 1.09
C ASP A 122 -20.18 -7.06 -0.35
N LYS A 123 -21.26 -7.34 -1.08
CA LYS A 123 -21.41 -6.92 -2.47
C LYS A 123 -21.40 -5.39 -2.63
N GLN A 124 -22.03 -4.64 -1.72
CA GLN A 124 -22.13 -3.19 -1.85
C GLN A 124 -20.74 -2.53 -1.71
N LEU A 125 -19.95 -3.00 -0.75
CA LEU A 125 -18.55 -2.60 -0.60
C LEU A 125 -17.75 -2.91 -1.87
N VAL A 126 -17.88 -4.14 -2.38
CA VAL A 126 -17.14 -4.60 -3.55
C VAL A 126 -17.49 -3.81 -4.81
N ASP A 127 -18.78 -3.59 -5.08
CA ASP A 127 -19.22 -2.81 -6.25
C ASP A 127 -18.59 -1.41 -6.23
N ARG A 128 -18.54 -0.78 -5.05
CA ARG A 128 -17.88 0.51 -4.86
C ARG A 128 -16.37 0.44 -5.14
N LEU A 129 -15.68 -0.58 -4.63
CA LEU A 129 -14.24 -0.74 -4.83
C LEU A 129 -13.89 -1.05 -6.29
N VAL A 130 -14.63 -1.93 -6.95
CA VAL A 130 -14.45 -2.26 -8.38
C VAL A 130 -14.58 -1.00 -9.22
N ASN A 131 -15.63 -0.21 -8.99
CA ASN A 131 -15.86 1.05 -9.70
C ASN A 131 -14.69 2.04 -9.50
N ILE A 132 -14.22 2.21 -8.25
CA ILE A 132 -13.07 3.08 -7.95
C ILE A 132 -11.79 2.57 -8.63
N CYS A 133 -11.52 1.27 -8.62
CA CYS A 133 -10.35 0.69 -9.29
C CYS A 133 -10.40 0.87 -10.81
N GLU A 134 -11.57 0.73 -11.44
CA GLU A 134 -11.76 0.96 -12.88
C GLU A 134 -11.55 2.43 -13.26
N GLN A 135 -12.17 3.34 -12.50
CA GLN A 135 -11.95 4.78 -12.66
C GLN A 135 -10.47 5.14 -12.52
N TYR A 136 -9.81 4.59 -11.50
CA TYR A 136 -8.39 4.79 -11.28
C TYR A 136 -7.55 4.34 -12.48
N ARG A 137 -7.78 3.13 -13.01
CA ARG A 137 -7.03 2.61 -14.18
C ARG A 137 -7.23 3.49 -15.41
N SER A 138 -8.46 3.91 -15.67
CA SER A 138 -8.79 4.79 -16.82
C SER A 138 -8.13 6.17 -16.69
N LEU A 139 -8.21 6.78 -15.51
CA LEU A 139 -7.56 8.06 -15.22
C LEU A 139 -6.03 7.95 -15.29
N SER A 140 -5.45 6.90 -14.69
CA SER A 140 -4.01 6.68 -14.71
C SER A 140 -3.47 6.51 -16.13
N ALA A 141 -4.17 5.75 -17.00
CA ALA A 141 -3.79 5.60 -18.40
C ALA A 141 -3.88 6.92 -19.18
N SER A 142 -4.92 7.71 -18.92
CA SER A 142 -5.12 9.03 -19.54
C SER A 142 -4.04 10.03 -19.11
N ILE A 143 -3.72 10.07 -17.81
CA ILE A 143 -2.67 10.91 -17.24
C ILE A 143 -1.31 10.50 -17.80
N TYR A 144 -1.00 9.19 -17.83
CA TYR A 144 0.23 8.70 -18.41
C TYR A 144 0.38 9.15 -19.86
N THR A 145 -0.64 8.94 -20.69
CA THR A 145 -0.63 9.30 -22.12
C THR A 145 -0.46 10.80 -22.32
N LYS A 146 -1.13 11.63 -21.50
CA LYS A 146 -1.08 13.08 -21.60
C LYS A 146 0.30 13.66 -21.26
N TYR A 147 0.97 13.10 -20.25
CA TYR A 147 2.19 13.69 -19.69
C TYR A 147 3.47 12.91 -20.00
N LYS A 148 3.42 11.74 -20.66
CA LYS A 148 4.61 10.91 -20.93
C LYS A 148 5.75 11.66 -21.65
N ASP A 149 5.42 12.63 -22.50
CA ASP A 149 6.39 13.38 -23.31
C ASP A 149 6.99 14.58 -22.55
N THR A 150 6.31 15.07 -21.49
CA THR A 150 6.75 16.18 -20.65
C THR A 150 7.11 15.78 -19.22
N ARG A 151 7.07 14.48 -18.91
CA ARG A 151 7.20 13.92 -17.54
C ARG A 151 8.47 14.31 -16.78
N ASP A 152 9.55 14.60 -17.50
CA ASP A 152 10.84 14.97 -16.91
C ASP A 152 11.08 16.50 -16.88
N LEU A 153 10.17 17.30 -17.47
CA LEU A 153 10.22 18.77 -17.50
C LEU A 153 9.62 19.37 -16.22
N ASP A 154 8.33 19.12 -15.96
CA ASP A 154 7.63 19.72 -14.82
C ASP A 154 7.97 19.03 -13.50
N ARG A 155 8.35 17.75 -13.58
CA ARG A 155 8.65 16.85 -12.47
C ARG A 155 7.58 16.81 -11.38
N PHE A 156 6.36 17.17 -11.74
CA PHE A 156 5.27 17.28 -10.79
C PHE A 156 4.88 15.91 -10.24
N MET A 157 4.62 15.87 -8.95
CA MET A 157 4.17 14.69 -8.25
C MET A 157 3.23 15.04 -7.10
N PHE A 158 2.47 14.06 -6.65
CA PHE A 158 1.71 14.14 -5.42
C PHE A 158 1.65 12.80 -4.69
N ILE A 159 1.41 12.85 -3.39
CA ILE A 159 1.37 11.69 -2.50
C ILE A 159 0.01 11.69 -1.80
N VAL A 160 -0.67 10.56 -1.80
CA VAL A 160 -1.90 10.35 -1.04
C VAL A 160 -1.59 9.41 0.12
N SER A 161 -1.75 9.87 1.36
CA SER A 161 -1.34 9.10 2.54
C SER A 161 -2.29 9.23 3.71
N HIS A 162 -2.19 8.31 4.66
CA HIS A 162 -2.79 8.34 5.99
C HIS A 162 -1.68 8.39 7.03
N PRO A 163 -0.99 9.54 7.17
CA PRO A 163 0.18 9.66 8.03
C PRO A 163 -0.22 9.34 9.47
N HIS A 164 0.49 8.40 10.10
CA HIS A 164 0.20 7.94 11.46
C HIS A 164 -1.23 7.42 11.67
N GLY A 165 -1.88 6.96 10.59
CA GLY A 165 -3.25 6.50 10.63
C GLY A 165 -4.27 7.63 10.83
N CYS A 166 -3.90 8.87 10.52
CA CYS A 166 -4.81 10.02 10.46
C CYS A 166 -5.65 10.05 9.17
N SER A 167 -6.62 10.95 9.11
CA SER A 167 -7.40 11.21 7.90
C SER A 167 -6.50 11.49 6.68
N LYS A 168 -7.02 11.15 5.51
CA LYS A 168 -6.28 11.23 4.24
C LYS A 168 -5.68 12.61 4.01
N GLN A 169 -4.39 12.65 3.68
CA GLN A 169 -3.65 13.84 3.31
C GLN A 169 -3.16 13.72 1.86
N VAL A 170 -3.16 14.84 1.15
CA VAL A 170 -2.58 14.96 -0.19
C VAL A 170 -1.46 15.99 -0.15
N SER A 171 -0.24 15.55 -0.45
CA SER A 171 0.93 16.43 -0.52
C SER A 171 1.37 16.59 -1.96
N PHE A 172 1.62 17.82 -2.38
CA PHE A 172 2.05 18.17 -3.75
C PHE A 172 3.50 18.62 -3.75
N GLY A 173 4.23 18.31 -4.81
CA GLY A 173 5.59 18.77 -4.95
C GLY A 173 6.23 18.32 -6.25
N GLN A 174 7.56 18.29 -6.25
CA GLN A 174 8.35 17.90 -7.40
C GLN A 174 9.38 16.84 -7.00
N TRP A 175 9.63 15.90 -7.90
CA TRP A 175 10.72 14.96 -7.73
C TRP A 175 12.05 15.56 -8.22
N LYS A 176 13.14 15.13 -7.60
CA LYS A 176 14.48 15.66 -7.78
C LYS A 176 15.30 14.79 -8.73
N ASP A 177 15.59 13.56 -8.31
CA ASP A 177 16.41 12.60 -9.04
C ASP A 177 15.59 11.36 -9.41
N LYS A 178 15.95 10.74 -10.55
CA LYS A 178 15.37 9.50 -11.05
C LYS A 178 16.48 8.48 -11.26
N TYR A 179 16.37 7.32 -10.62
CA TYR A 179 17.32 6.21 -10.75
C TYR A 179 16.62 5.02 -11.44
N VAL A 180 17.17 4.60 -12.57
CA VAL A 180 16.61 3.50 -13.37
C VAL A 180 17.19 2.17 -12.88
N LYS A 181 16.33 1.30 -12.33
CA LYS A 181 16.65 -0.06 -11.84
C LYS A 181 16.03 -1.15 -12.73
N GLY A 182 16.03 -0.93 -14.05
CA GLY A 182 15.46 -1.84 -15.05
C GLY A 182 14.46 -1.15 -15.96
N PHE A 183 13.72 -1.92 -16.78
CA PHE A 183 12.82 -1.37 -17.80
C PHE A 183 11.65 -0.53 -17.22
N PHE A 184 11.09 -0.94 -16.09
CA PHE A 184 9.95 -0.25 -15.45
C PHE A 184 10.23 0.22 -14.02
N ASN A 185 11.35 -0.19 -13.43
CA ASN A 185 11.66 0.07 -12.04
C ASN A 185 12.41 1.39 -11.89
N ASN A 186 11.68 2.49 -11.78
CA ASN A 186 12.28 3.78 -11.45
C ASN A 186 12.17 4.05 -9.94
N VAL A 187 13.25 4.53 -9.34
CA VAL A 187 13.29 5.08 -7.99
C VAL A 187 13.37 6.59 -8.11
N PHE A 188 12.47 7.32 -7.46
CA PHE A 188 12.47 8.78 -7.46
C PHE A 188 12.80 9.32 -6.08
N THR A 189 13.55 10.40 -6.02
CA THR A 189 13.76 11.17 -4.78
C THR A 189 12.95 12.46 -4.81
N TYR A 190 12.53 12.96 -3.66
CA TYR A 190 11.71 14.17 -3.56
C TYR A 190 11.79 14.80 -2.17
N LEU A 191 11.42 16.08 -2.09
CA LEU A 191 11.28 16.84 -0.84
C LEU A 191 9.80 17.09 -0.48
N THR A 192 8.86 16.51 -1.23
CA THR A 192 7.43 16.54 -0.94
C THR A 192 7.17 15.99 0.47
N CYS A 193 6.34 16.69 1.24
CA CYS A 193 6.09 16.37 2.65
C CYS A 193 5.67 14.91 2.86
N THR A 194 6.42 14.21 3.72
CA THR A 194 6.10 12.88 4.24
C THR A 194 6.58 12.77 5.69
N CYS A 195 6.18 11.70 6.36
CA CYS A 195 6.73 11.31 7.66
C CYS A 195 6.85 9.79 7.72
N ASP A 196 7.38 9.25 8.81
CA ASP A 196 7.46 7.79 9.02
C ASP A 196 6.09 7.11 8.99
N GLY A 197 5.02 7.86 9.25
CA GLY A 197 3.64 7.40 9.12
C GLY A 197 3.12 7.30 7.68
N SER A 198 3.88 7.76 6.69
CA SER A 198 3.49 7.76 5.26
C SER A 198 3.96 6.50 4.51
N SER A 199 4.67 5.56 5.15
CA SER A 199 5.15 4.34 4.49
C SER A 199 4.03 3.57 3.78
N GLY A 200 4.29 3.15 2.54
CA GLY A 200 3.33 2.46 1.68
C GLY A 200 2.34 3.40 0.98
N ALA A 201 2.47 4.72 1.13
CA ALA A 201 1.60 5.68 0.44
C ALA A 201 1.84 5.66 -1.08
N PRO A 202 0.78 5.63 -1.91
CA PRO A 202 0.94 5.82 -3.35
C PRO A 202 1.53 7.19 -3.67
N VAL A 203 2.56 7.16 -4.51
CA VAL A 203 3.29 8.31 -5.05
C VAL A 203 2.97 8.41 -6.54
N TYR A 204 2.26 9.46 -6.90
CA TYR A 204 1.83 9.75 -8.26
C TYR A 204 2.80 10.70 -8.93
N ILE A 205 3.45 10.22 -9.99
CA ILE A 205 4.42 10.98 -10.77
C ILE A 205 3.88 11.09 -12.19
N LEU A 206 3.60 12.32 -12.65
CA LEU A 206 2.91 12.50 -13.93
C LEU A 206 3.73 11.95 -15.10
N GLY A 207 3.08 11.17 -15.97
CA GLY A 207 3.72 10.53 -17.13
C GLY A 207 4.62 9.34 -16.78
N HIS A 208 4.62 8.89 -15.53
CA HIS A 208 5.29 7.68 -15.06
C HIS A 208 4.28 6.70 -14.45
N VAL A 209 4.72 5.45 -14.25
CA VAL A 209 3.95 4.45 -13.49
C VAL A 209 3.97 4.83 -12.02
N MET A 210 2.86 4.58 -11.32
CA MET A 210 2.75 4.83 -9.88
C MET A 210 3.87 4.10 -9.11
N SER A 211 4.34 4.74 -8.05
CA SER A 211 5.32 4.21 -7.11
C SER A 211 4.75 4.24 -5.68
N TYR A 212 5.46 3.68 -4.71
CA TYR A 212 5.10 3.80 -3.28
C TYR A 212 6.18 4.51 -2.49
N HIS A 213 5.80 5.27 -1.47
CA HIS A 213 6.73 5.87 -0.53
C HIS A 213 7.35 4.78 0.35
N SER A 214 8.68 4.69 0.34
CA SER A 214 9.45 3.68 1.08
C SER A 214 10.19 4.27 2.29
N GLY A 215 10.45 5.57 2.30
CA GLY A 215 11.01 6.26 3.45
C GLY A 215 11.79 7.51 3.07
N SER A 216 12.66 7.93 4.00
CA SER A 216 13.47 9.13 3.86
C SER A 216 14.95 8.86 4.14
N LEU A 217 15.80 9.43 3.29
CA LEU A 217 17.24 9.48 3.44
C LEU A 217 17.64 10.60 4.41
N LYS A 218 18.95 10.70 4.68
CA LYS A 218 19.50 11.82 5.45
C LYS A 218 19.07 13.17 4.85
N TYR A 219 18.86 14.17 5.71
CA TYR A 219 18.45 15.53 5.34
C TYR A 219 17.02 15.66 4.78
N GLY A 220 16.15 14.68 5.04
CA GLY A 220 14.73 14.77 4.69
C GLY A 220 14.43 14.49 3.21
N LEU A 221 15.39 13.95 2.45
CA LEU A 221 15.17 13.55 1.07
C LEU A 221 14.44 12.21 1.03
N SER A 222 13.14 12.25 0.72
CA SER A 222 12.31 11.06 0.59
C SER A 222 12.57 10.31 -0.71
N TYR A 223 12.23 9.02 -0.74
CA TYR A 223 12.32 8.22 -1.96
C TYR A 223 11.13 7.28 -2.16
N SER A 224 10.82 7.01 -3.42
CA SER A 224 9.82 6.02 -3.83
C SER A 224 10.44 4.81 -4.50
N ILE A 225 9.72 3.71 -4.43
CA ILE A 225 10.04 2.40 -4.99
C ILE A 225 8.96 2.03 -6.01
N TYR A 226 9.32 1.20 -6.98
CA TYR A 226 8.37 0.68 -7.97
C TYR A 226 7.21 -0.06 -7.28
N GLY A 227 6.00 0.14 -7.81
CA GLY A 227 4.75 -0.40 -7.29
C GLY A 227 4.12 -1.51 -8.12
#